data_AF-A0A6G6ZX93-F1
#
_entry.id   AF-A0A6G6ZX93-F1
#
_cell.length_a   1.000
_cell.length_b   1.000
_cell.length_c   1.000
_cell.angle_alpha   90.00
_cell.angle_beta   90.00
_cell.angle_gamma   90.00
#
_symmetry.space_group_name_H-M   'P 1'
#
loop_
_entity.id
_entity.type
_entity.pdbx_description
1 polymer ?
#
loop_
_entity_poly.entity_id
_entity_poly.type
_entity_poly.pdbx_seq_one_letter_code
_entity_poly.pdbx_strand_id
1 'polypeptide(L)' 'MTQQCSGAEGSHRYPGAKRLNAAHRDLQQASPAHTTVAEIAMRHSFWHLGRFAEGYRELFYEQPKRTLQRCP' A
#
# COMPACT_ATOMS: atom_id res chain seq x y z
N MET A 1 1.57 -2.54 22.00
CA MET A 1 2.70 -2.46 21.06
C MET A 1 2.18 -2.36 19.63
N THR A 2 1.94 -1.14 19.16
CA THR A 2 2.16 -0.67 17.79
C THR A 2 2.12 0.86 17.90
N GLN A 3 3.27 1.47 17.62
CA GLN A 3 3.56 2.89 17.76
C GLN A 3 2.62 3.74 16.87
N GLN A 4 2.04 4.78 17.47
CA GLN A 4 2.33 6.21 17.27
C GLN A 4 1.48 6.93 16.22
N CYS A 5 0.68 7.86 16.77
CA CYS A 5 0.35 9.20 16.30
C CYS A 5 1.20 9.75 15.14
N SER A 6 0.54 10.35 14.15
CA SER A 6 0.83 11.74 13.73
C SER A 6 -0.25 12.21 12.78
N GLY A 7 -0.99 13.23 13.21
CA GLY A 7 -1.68 14.11 12.28
C GLY A 7 -0.62 14.86 11.47
N ALA A 8 -0.81 14.91 10.17
CA ALA A 8 -0.05 15.77 9.28
C ALA A 8 -1.04 16.46 8.32
N GLU A 9 -1.68 17.49 8.88
CA GLU A 9 -2.25 18.61 8.13
C GLU A 9 -1.18 19.15 7.17
N GLY A 10 -1.47 19.12 5.88
CA GLY A 10 -0.58 19.58 4.83
C GLY A 10 -1.12 19.04 3.52
N SER A 11 -1.15 19.85 2.47
CA SER A 11 -1.67 19.55 1.14
C SER A 11 -1.01 18.32 0.51
N HIS A 12 -1.34 17.14 1.01
CA HIS A 12 -0.81 15.86 0.63
C HIS A 12 -1.66 15.36 -0.51
N ARG A 13 -1.23 15.71 -1.73
CA ARG A 13 -1.78 15.16 -2.96
C ARG A 13 -1.67 13.64 -2.87
N TYR A 14 -2.74 13.00 -2.40
CA TYR A 14 -2.85 11.56 -2.33
C TYR A 14 -2.47 11.01 -3.71
N PRO A 15 -1.58 10.02 -3.80
CA PRO A 15 -1.26 9.39 -5.06
C PRO A 15 -2.58 8.88 -5.63
N GLY A 16 -3.00 9.48 -6.74
CA GLY A 16 -4.37 9.33 -7.22
C GLY A 16 -4.78 7.87 -7.33
N ALA A 17 -6.08 7.59 -7.16
CA ALA A 17 -6.67 6.25 -7.14
C ALA A 17 -6.11 5.30 -8.23
N LYS A 18 -5.71 5.82 -9.39
CA LYS A 18 -5.03 5.06 -10.45
C LYS A 18 -3.75 4.32 -10.00
N ARG A 19 -2.87 4.97 -9.21
CA ARG A 19 -1.61 4.35 -8.75
C ARG A 19 -1.87 3.30 -7.68
N LEU A 20 -2.82 3.56 -6.78
CA LEU A 20 -3.25 2.60 -5.78
C LEU A 20 -3.94 1.38 -6.41
N ASN A 21 -4.78 1.59 -7.44
CA ASN A 21 -5.39 0.50 -8.20
C ASN A 21 -4.35 -0.35 -8.95
N ALA A 22 -3.32 0.29 -9.53
CA ALA A 22 -2.24 -0.45 -10.16
C ALA A 22 -1.47 -1.32 -9.15
N ALA A 23 -1.12 -0.75 -7.98
CA ALA A 23 -0.48 -1.50 -6.90
C ALA A 23 -1.35 -2.62 -6.37
N HIS A 24 -2.67 -2.41 -6.25
CA HIS A 24 -3.63 -3.45 -5.85
C HIS A 24 -3.69 -4.62 -6.84
N ARG A 25 -3.57 -4.35 -8.15
CA ARG A 25 -3.51 -5.40 -9.17
C ARG A 25 -2.20 -6.18 -9.08
N ASP A 26 -1.06 -5.49 -8.93
CA ASP A 26 0.23 -6.16 -8.73
C ASP A 26 0.24 -7.02 -7.46
N LEU A 27 -0.34 -6.53 -6.35
CA LEU A 27 -0.48 -7.30 -5.11
C LEU A 27 -1.35 -8.55 -5.26
N GLN A 28 -2.36 -8.52 -6.13
CA GLN A 28 -3.21 -9.68 -6.40
C GLN A 28 -2.57 -10.68 -7.38
N GLN A 29 -1.71 -10.21 -8.28
CA GLN A 29 -1.04 -11.09 -9.23
C GLN A 29 0.28 -11.64 -8.71
N ALA A 30 0.89 -10.96 -7.75
CA ALA A 30 2.15 -11.38 -7.19
C ALA A 30 1.96 -12.40 -6.05
N SER A 31 2.89 -13.35 -5.97
CA SER A 31 2.90 -14.34 -4.91
C SER A 31 3.65 -13.83 -3.68
N PRO A 32 3.11 -14.03 -2.46
CA PRO A 32 3.78 -13.66 -1.21
C PRO A 32 5.11 -14.40 -0.98
N ALA A 33 5.36 -15.50 -1.71
CA ALA A 33 6.61 -16.25 -1.68
C ALA A 33 7.76 -15.58 -2.47
N HIS A 34 7.43 -14.71 -3.44
CA HIS A 34 8.40 -14.14 -4.38
C HIS A 34 8.46 -12.62 -4.37
N THR A 35 7.45 -11.94 -3.83
CA THR A 35 7.49 -10.48 -3.70
C THR A 35 6.96 -10.01 -2.35
N THR A 36 7.23 -8.76 -2.03
CA THR A 36 6.72 -8.11 -0.82
C THR A 36 5.92 -6.87 -1.16
N VAL A 37 5.06 -6.47 -0.23
CA VAL A 37 4.34 -5.19 -0.30
C VAL A 37 5.29 -4.02 -0.53
N ALA A 38 6.50 -4.08 0.05
CA ALA A 38 7.47 -3.01 -0.09
C ALA A 38 8.03 -2.90 -1.51
N GLU A 39 8.30 -4.04 -2.14
CA GLU A 39 8.81 -4.10 -3.50
C GLU A 39 7.78 -3.57 -4.52
N ILE A 40 6.52 -3.96 -4.35
CA ILE A 40 5.41 -3.42 -5.16
C ILE A 40 5.22 -1.93 -4.92
N ALA A 41 5.28 -1.47 -3.67
CA ALA A 41 5.20 -0.04 -3.35
C ALA A 41 6.32 0.75 -4.06
N MET A 42 7.56 0.27 -3.99
CA MET A 42 8.71 0.89 -4.67
C MET A 42 8.54 0.94 -6.19
N ARG A 43 8.03 -0.13 -6.83
CA ARG A 43 7.70 -0.14 -8.27
C ARG A 43 6.73 0.95 -8.67
N HIS A 44 5.72 1.23 -7.82
CA HIS A 44 4.76 2.30 -8.04
C HIS A 44 5.23 3.67 -7.51
N SER A 45 6.53 3.83 -7.25
CA SER A 45 7.19 5.03 -6.72
C SER A 45 6.66 5.49 -5.34
N PHE A 46 6.26 4.54 -4.51
CA PHE A 46 5.98 4.75 -3.09
C PHE A 46 7.20 4.35 -2.26
N TRP A 47 7.95 5.36 -1.84
CA TRP A 47 9.14 5.19 -1.00
C TRP A 47 8.80 5.12 0.49
N HIS A 48 7.57 5.51 0.87
CA HIS A 48 7.09 5.51 2.26
C HIS A 48 5.97 4.48 2.43
N LEU A 49 6.32 3.34 3.02
CA LEU A 49 5.40 2.22 3.24
C LEU A 49 4.23 2.58 4.16
N GLY A 50 4.46 3.42 5.17
CA GLY A 50 3.40 3.92 6.05
C GLY A 50 2.34 4.69 5.27
N ARG A 51 2.75 5.70 4.49
CA ARG A 51 1.84 6.53 3.70
C ARG A 51 1.13 5.72 2.60
N PHE A 52 1.81 4.73 2.00
CA PHE A 52 1.18 3.80 1.07
C PHE A 52 0.11 2.95 1.76
N ALA A 53 0.42 2.35 2.91
CA ALA A 53 -0.52 1.52 3.65
C ALA A 53 -1.73 2.31 4.17
N GLU A 54 -1.53 3.57 4.60
CA GLU A 54 -2.60 4.47 4.98
C GLU A 54 -3.51 4.79 3.80
N GLY A 55 -2.97 5.31 2.69
CA GLY A 55 -3.78 5.63 1.51
C GLY A 55 -4.45 4.40 0.88
N TYR A 56 -3.81 3.24 0.95
CA TYR A 56 -4.40 1.98 0.50
C TYR A 56 -5.56 1.54 1.41
N ARG A 57 -5.40 1.64 2.73
CA ARG A 57 -6.46 1.31 3.69
C ARG A 57 -7.63 2.28 3.60
N GLU A 58 -7.39 3.56 3.33
CA GLU A 58 -8.47 4.53 3.11
C GLU A 58 -9.28 4.23 1.84
N LEU A 59 -8.64 3.69 0.79
CA LEU A 59 -9.32 3.41 -0.48
C LEU A 59 -9.97 2.02 -0.54
N PHE A 60 -9.31 0.99 0.01
CA PHE A 60 -9.74 -0.41 -0.10
C PHE A 60 -10.22 -1.02 1.21
N TYR A 61 -10.12 -0.30 2.33
CA TYR A 61 -10.45 -0.78 3.68
C TYR A 61 -9.72 -2.06 4.11
N GLU A 62 -8.67 -2.45 3.36
CA GLU A 62 -7.84 -3.61 3.63
C GLU A 62 -6.36 -3.19 3.68
N GLN A 63 -5.51 -3.99 4.30
CA GLN A 63 -4.06 -3.78 4.29
C GLN A 63 -3.45 -4.45 3.06
N PRO A 64 -2.50 -3.81 2.36
CA PRO A 64 -1.85 -4.40 1.18
C PRO A 64 -1.18 -5.74 1.47
N LYS A 65 -0.68 -5.94 2.71
CA LYS A 65 -0.15 -7.23 3.18
C LYS A 65 -1.22 -8.33 3.21
N ARG A 66 -2.44 -8.00 3.65
CA ARG A 66 -3.55 -8.96 3.68
C ARG A 66 -3.96 -9.36 2.27
N THR A 67 -4.02 -8.41 1.35
CA THR A 67 -4.30 -8.69 -0.07
C THR A 67 -3.26 -9.64 -0.67
N LEU A 68 -1.96 -9.37 -0.45
CA LEU A 68 -0.87 -10.24 -0.92
C LEU A 68 -0.91 -11.65 -0.28
N GLN A 69 -1.30 -11.75 0.99
CA GLN A 69 -1.41 -13.04 1.70
C GLN A 69 -2.66 -13.85 1.33
N ARG A 70 -3.67 -13.24 0.70
CA ARG A 70 -4.87 -13.95 0.23
C ARG A 70 -4.65 -14.62 -1.13
N CYS A 71 -3.68 -14.16 -1.90
CA CYS A 71 -3.33 -14.78 -3.16
C CYS A 71 -2.41 -15.99 -2.90
N PRO A 72 -2.74 -17.16 -3.47
CA PRO A 72 -2.05 -18.43 -3.23
C PRO A 72 -0.61 -18.46 -3.79
#